data_AF-A0A2N3MXQ7-F1
#
_entry.id   AF-A0A2N3MXQ7-F1
#
_cell.length_a   1.000
_cell.length_b   1.000
_cell.length_c   1.000
_cell.angle_alpha   90.00
_cell.angle_beta   90.00
_cell.angle_gamma   90.00
#
_symmetry.space_group_name_H-M   'P 1'
#
loop_
_entity.id
_entity.type
_entity.pdbx_description
1 polymer ?
#
loop_
_entity_poly.entity_id
_entity_poly.type
_entity_poly.pdbx_seq_one_letter_code
_entity_poly.pdbx_strand_id
1 'polypeptide(L)'
;MYPRNSVFSAARLGRPDEAEEMMARCRSLSGRAGLTDEAFLATENPRYSGIMVVIWLKHGRTRHALRLATKALSFQRKLLGDRLKTCDSLYGVAWMLLQEGHLSF
;
A
#
# COMPACT_ATOMS: atom_id res chain seq x y z
N MET A 1 -13.40 -24.31 1.25
CA MET A 1 -14.21 -23.07 1.32
C MET A 1 -13.24 -21.90 1.37
N TYR A 2 -12.97 -21.23 0.25
CA TYR A 2 -12.13 -20.01 0.22
C TYR A 2 -12.94 -18.86 0.86
N PRO A 3 -12.37 -18.04 1.76
CA PRO A 3 -13.11 -16.93 2.33
C PRO A 3 -13.49 -15.95 1.19
N ARG A 4 -14.78 -15.66 1.09
CA ARG A 4 -15.42 -14.94 -0.02
C ARG A 4 -15.17 -13.42 -0.02
N ASN A 5 -14.29 -12.94 0.87
CA ASN A 5 -13.92 -11.54 0.98
C ASN A 5 -12.44 -11.40 0.61
N SER A 6 -12.16 -10.64 -0.45
CA SER A 6 -10.80 -10.27 -0.79
C SER A 6 -10.25 -9.25 0.23
N VAL A 7 -8.92 -9.22 0.41
CA VAL A 7 -8.25 -8.20 1.26
C VAL A 7 -8.68 -6.78 0.88
N PHE A 8 -8.81 -6.54 -0.43
CA PHE A 8 -9.24 -5.25 -0.96
C PHE A 8 -10.66 -4.87 -0.54
N SER A 9 -11.61 -5.82 -0.56
CA SER A 9 -12.97 -5.56 -0.07
C SER A 9 -13.02 -5.27 1.42
N ALA A 10 -12.23 -5.97 2.25
CA ALA A 10 -12.17 -5.71 3.69
C ALA A 10 -11.63 -4.29 3.98
N ALA A 11 -10.55 -3.88 3.28
CA ALA A 11 -9.99 -2.55 3.41
C ALA A 11 -10.98 -1.44 2.99
N ARG A 12 -11.77 -1.66 1.92
CA ARG A 12 -12.78 -0.69 1.46
C ARG A 12 -14.01 -0.61 2.36
N LEU A 13 -14.42 -1.72 2.97
CA LEU A 13 -15.59 -1.78 3.85
C LEU A 13 -15.29 -1.27 5.27
N GLY A 14 -14.13 -0.65 5.51
CA GLY A 14 -13.78 -0.09 6.82
C GLY A 14 -13.41 -1.14 7.85
N ARG A 15 -12.93 -2.31 7.42
CA ARG A 15 -12.44 -3.39 8.29
C ARG A 15 -10.91 -3.53 8.13
N PRO A 16 -10.11 -2.52 8.54
CA PRO A 16 -8.68 -2.51 8.30
C PRO A 16 -7.92 -3.58 9.08
N ASP A 17 -8.38 -3.95 10.28
CA ASP A 17 -7.77 -5.03 11.09
C ASP A 17 -7.84 -6.40 10.39
N GLU A 18 -9.03 -6.76 9.90
CA GLU A 18 -9.23 -8.01 9.15
C GLU A 18 -8.38 -8.00 7.87
N ALA A 19 -8.33 -6.87 7.16
CA ALA A 19 -7.51 -6.74 5.97
C ALA A 19 -6.01 -6.90 6.26
N GLU A 20 -5.51 -6.35 7.38
CA GLU A 20 -4.13 -6.47 7.83
C GLU A 20 -3.79 -7.92 8.21
N GLU A 21 -4.69 -8.61 8.94
CA GLU A 21 -4.54 -10.02 9.29
C GLU A 21 -4.49 -10.92 8.04
N MET A 22 -5.38 -10.67 7.07
CA MET A 22 -5.37 -11.41 5.80
C MET A 22 -4.07 -11.18 5.01
N MET A 23 -3.51 -9.96 5.04
CA MET A 23 -2.21 -9.66 4.44
C MET A 23 -1.06 -10.37 5.15
N ALA A 24 -1.07 -10.41 6.48
CA ALA A 24 -0.06 -11.12 7.27
C ALA A 24 -0.04 -12.62 6.96
N ARG A 25 -1.22 -13.19 6.66
CA ARG A 25 -1.41 -14.60 6.27
C ARG A 25 -1.04 -14.90 4.81
N CYS A 26 -0.81 -13.89 3.97
CA CYS A 26 -0.37 -14.12 2.59
C CYS A 26 1.05 -14.70 2.58
N ARG A 27 1.20 -15.97 2.19
CA ARG A 27 2.51 -16.68 2.12
C ARG A 27 3.59 -15.94 1.32
N SER A 28 3.19 -15.18 0.29
CA SER A 28 4.09 -14.32 -0.50
C SER A 28 4.76 -13.22 0.34
N LEU A 29 4.18 -12.86 1.49
CA LEU A 29 4.68 -11.91 2.48
C LEU A 29 5.19 -12.63 3.74
N SER A 30 4.64 -13.80 4.07
CA SER A 30 5.01 -14.60 5.26
C SER A 30 6.40 -15.26 5.17
N GLY A 31 7.05 -15.24 4.01
CA GLY A 31 8.35 -15.90 3.80
C GLY A 31 9.57 -15.09 4.24
N ARG A 32 9.48 -13.74 4.32
CA ARG A 32 10.58 -12.87 4.73
C ARG A 32 10.05 -11.60 5.42
N ALA A 33 10.23 -11.53 6.74
CA ALA A 33 10.27 -10.30 7.54
C ALA A 33 8.97 -9.50 7.81
N GLY A 34 7.77 -10.06 7.60
CA GLY A 34 6.53 -9.38 8.01
C GLY A 34 6.12 -8.20 7.11
N LEU A 35 5.08 -7.45 7.50
CA LEU A 35 4.51 -6.33 6.74
C LEU A 35 5.46 -5.12 6.69
N THR A 36 6.59 -5.29 6.00
CA THR A 36 7.66 -4.30 5.81
C THR A 36 7.64 -3.77 4.39
N ASP A 37 8.13 -2.54 4.20
CA ASP A 37 8.15 -1.91 2.88
C ASP A 37 8.91 -2.78 1.86
N GLU A 38 10.03 -3.37 2.29
CA GLU A 38 10.91 -4.20 1.47
C GLU A 38 10.23 -5.51 1.03
N ALA A 39 9.44 -6.13 1.90
CA ALA A 39 8.66 -7.32 1.54
C ALA A 39 7.65 -7.01 0.43
N PHE A 40 6.96 -5.86 0.51
CA PHE A 40 6.00 -5.47 -0.53
C PHE A 40 6.66 -5.19 -1.87
N LEU A 41 7.81 -4.50 -1.88
CA LEU A 41 8.55 -4.22 -3.11
C LEU A 41 9.11 -5.50 -3.74
N ALA A 42 9.59 -6.44 -2.91
CA ALA A 42 10.12 -7.73 -3.36
C ALA A 42 9.06 -8.64 -3.98
N THR A 43 7.77 -8.41 -3.72
CA THR A 43 6.70 -9.18 -4.41
C THR A 43 6.57 -8.84 -5.89
N GLU A 44 7.19 -7.76 -6.36
CA GLU A 44 7.06 -7.19 -7.72
C GLU A 44 5.60 -6.91 -8.15
N ASN A 45 4.63 -7.08 -7.25
CA ASN A 45 3.23 -6.92 -7.51
C ASN A 45 2.72 -5.67 -6.77
N PRO A 46 2.54 -4.54 -7.48
CA PRO A 46 2.16 -3.28 -6.85
C PRO A 46 0.77 -3.28 -6.22
N ARG A 47 -0.04 -4.34 -6.41
CA ARG A 47 -1.33 -4.48 -5.72
C ARG A 47 -1.16 -4.64 -4.21
N TYR A 48 -0.11 -5.33 -3.74
CA TYR A 48 0.09 -5.55 -2.31
C TYR A 48 0.47 -4.26 -1.59
N SER A 49 1.40 -3.47 -2.16
CA SER A 49 1.78 -2.16 -1.60
C SER A 49 0.61 -1.19 -1.60
N GLY A 50 -0.17 -1.13 -2.68
CA GLY A 50 -1.36 -0.27 -2.76
C GLY A 50 -2.44 -0.61 -1.74
N ILE A 51 -2.72 -1.90 -1.51
CA ILE A 51 -3.68 -2.34 -0.49
C ILE A 51 -3.20 -1.98 0.92
N MET A 52 -1.91 -2.19 1.21
CA MET A 52 -1.35 -1.88 2.53
C MET A 52 -1.38 -0.38 2.84
N VAL A 53 -1.12 0.48 1.85
CA VAL A 53 -1.29 1.94 1.98
C VAL A 53 -2.72 2.29 2.42
N VAL A 54 -3.73 1.68 1.81
CA VAL A 54 -5.15 1.91 2.18
C VAL A 54 -5.42 1.45 3.62
N ILE A 55 -4.92 0.28 4.01
CA ILE A 55 -5.09 -0.26 5.36
C ILE A 55 -4.47 0.66 6.41
N TRP A 56 -3.22 1.10 6.20
CA TRP A 56 -2.54 2.01 7.13
C TRP A 56 -3.19 3.38 7.21
N LEU A 57 -3.72 3.93 6.12
CA LEU A 57 -4.51 5.17 6.17
C LEU A 57 -5.77 5.00 7.01
N LYS A 58 -6.47 3.87 6.90
CA LYS A 58 -7.65 3.57 7.73
C LYS A 58 -7.32 3.41 9.21
N HIS A 59 -6.11 2.98 9.54
CA HIS A 59 -5.56 2.94 10.90
C HIS A 59 -5.01 4.28 11.41
N GLY A 60 -5.05 5.34 10.60
CA GLY A 60 -4.42 6.62 10.93
C GLY A 60 -2.89 6.58 10.94
N ARG A 61 -2.26 5.52 10.43
CA ARG A 61 -0.80 5.36 10.32
C ARG A 61 -0.27 6.07 9.07
N THR A 62 -0.63 7.34 8.89
CA THR A 62 -0.40 8.11 7.67
C THR A 62 1.08 8.23 7.28
N ARG A 63 1.99 8.40 8.25
CA ARG A 63 3.44 8.35 8.01
C ARG A 63 3.94 7.03 7.43
N HIS A 64 3.41 5.89 7.88
CA HIS A 64 3.78 4.58 7.33
C HIS A 64 3.23 4.42 5.92
N ALA A 65 1.99 4.85 5.68
CA ALA A 65 1.36 4.84 4.37
C ALA A 65 2.13 5.69 3.36
N LEU A 66 2.51 6.91 3.75
CA LEU A 66 3.29 7.81 2.91
C LEU A 66 4.66 7.20 2.56
N ARG A 67 5.40 6.71 3.54
CA ARG A 67 6.72 6.09 3.31
C ARG A 67 6.64 4.92 2.31
N LEU A 68 5.67 4.02 2.48
CA LEU A 68 5.47 2.89 1.57
C LEU A 68 5.04 3.36 0.16
N ALA A 69 4.14 4.32 0.08
CA ALA A 69 3.67 4.87 -1.20
C ALA A 69 4.80 5.55 -1.98
N THR A 70 5.67 6.32 -1.32
CA THR A 70 6.84 6.96 -1.94
C THR A 70 7.84 5.92 -2.47
N LYS A 71 8.12 4.86 -1.69
CA LYS A 71 8.98 3.76 -2.13
C LYS A 71 8.37 3.00 -3.31
N ALA A 72 7.08 2.67 -3.24
CA ALA A 72 6.35 1.98 -4.31
C ALA A 72 6.33 2.80 -5.61
N LEU A 73 6.10 4.11 -5.51
CA LEU A 73 6.16 5.03 -6.63
C LEU A 73 7.56 5.04 -7.28
N SER A 74 8.62 5.12 -6.46
CA SER A 74 9.99 5.11 -6.95
C SER A 74 10.32 3.81 -7.71
N PHE A 75 9.84 2.68 -7.22
CA PHE A 75 9.98 1.38 -7.87
C PHE A 75 9.21 1.32 -9.20
N GLN A 76 7.93 1.72 -9.20
CA GLN A 76 7.10 1.73 -10.40
C GLN A 76 7.64 2.66 -11.47
N ARG A 77 8.14 3.85 -11.09
CA ARG A 77 8.74 4.80 -12.04
C ARG A 77 10.00 4.22 -12.70
N LYS A 78 10.83 3.47 -11.95
CA LYS A 78 11.99 2.75 -12.52
C LYS A 78 11.55 1.63 -13.48
N LEU A 79 10.49 0.89 -13.15
CA LEU A 79 10.06 -0.27 -13.93
C LEU A 79 9.22 0.09 -15.16
N LEU A 80 8.35 1.10 -15.05
CA LEU A 80 7.31 1.41 -16.03
C LEU A 80 7.44 2.80 -16.66
N GLY A 81 8.29 3.68 -16.12
CA GLY A 81 8.32 5.10 -16.47
C GLY A 81 7.04 5.84 -16.03
N ASP A 82 6.76 6.98 -16.66
CA ASP A 82 5.62 7.85 -16.32
C ASP A 82 4.31 7.43 -17.01
N ARG A 83 3.92 6.17 -16.84
CA ARG A 83 2.67 5.60 -17.37
C ARG A 83 1.51 5.80 -16.38
N LEU A 84 0.27 5.59 -16.83
CA LEU A 84 -0.97 5.82 -16.04
C LEU A 84 -0.93 5.25 -14.60
N LYS A 85 -0.39 4.03 -14.40
CA LYS A 85 -0.26 3.41 -13.07
C LYS A 85 0.70 4.17 -12.13
N THR A 86 1.70 4.85 -12.69
CA THR A 86 2.62 5.74 -11.98
C THR A 86 1.90 7.03 -11.61
N CYS A 87 1.03 7.56 -12.48
CA CYS A 87 0.21 8.76 -12.21
C CYS A 87 -0.79 8.56 -11.06
N ASP A 88 -1.48 7.41 -11.00
CA ASP A 88 -2.40 7.10 -9.89
C ASP A 88 -1.66 7.03 -8.55
N SER A 89 -0.46 6.46 -8.56
CA SER A 89 0.39 6.35 -7.36
C SER A 89 0.98 7.72 -6.96
N LEU A 90 1.31 8.57 -7.93
CA LEU A 90 1.71 9.98 -7.71
C LEU A 90 0.58 10.77 -7.04
N TYR A 91 -0.65 10.66 -7.53
CA TYR A 91 -1.81 11.31 -6.93
C TYR A 91 -2.04 10.83 -5.50
N GLY A 92 -1.91 9.53 -5.24
CA GLY A 92 -2.02 8.98 -3.89
C GLY A 92 -0.99 9.57 -2.92
N VAL A 93 0.27 9.68 -3.33
CA VAL A 93 1.34 10.31 -2.52
C VAL A 93 1.05 11.80 -2.29
N ALA A 94 0.67 12.54 -3.33
CA ALA A 94 0.34 13.96 -3.23
C ALA A 94 -0.83 14.23 -2.27
N TRP A 95 -1.89 13.41 -2.34
CA TRP A 95 -3.01 13.47 -1.41
C TRP A 95 -2.56 13.22 0.05
N MET A 96 -1.73 12.20 0.28
CA MET A 96 -1.22 11.90 1.61
C MET A 96 -0.33 13.02 2.18
N LEU A 97 0.51 13.64 1.36
CA LEU A 97 1.33 14.80 1.75
C LEU A 97 0.46 16.01 2.12
N LEU A 98 -0.60 16.27 1.36
CA LEU A 98 -1.56 17.31 1.65
C LEU A 98 -2.27 17.08 3.00
N GLN A 99 -2.63 15.82 3.31
CA GLN A 99 -3.27 15.45 4.58
C GLN A 99 -2.32 15.57 5.79
N GLU A 100 -1.01 15.33 5.63
CA GLU A 100 -0.01 15.55 6.69
C GLU A 100 0.40 17.03 6.84
N GLY A 101 -0.19 17.95 6.07
CA GLY A 101 0.11 19.38 6.14
C GLY A 101 1.42 19.80 5.46
N HIS A 102 2.02 18.92 4.65
CA HIS A 102 3.18 19.26 3.83
C HIS A 102 2.75 20.05 2.58
N LEU A 103 2.32 21.30 2.79
CA LEU A 103 2.29 22.32 1.73
C LEU A 103 3.70 22.90 1.59
N SER A 104 4.55 22.25 0.80
CA SER A 104 5.72 22.96 0.26
C SER A 104 5.24 23.85 -0.88
N PHE A 105 5.14 25.15 -0.58
CA PHE A 105 5.05 26.23 -1.58
C PHE A 105 6.32 26.28 -2.43
#